data_AF-A0A350UT12-F1
#
_entry.id   AF-A0A350UT12-F1
#
_cell.length_a   1.000
_cell.length_b   1.000
_cell.length_c   1.000
_cell.angle_alpha   90.00
_cell.angle_beta   90.00
_cell.angle_gamma   90.00
#
_symmetry.space_group_name_H-M   'P 1'
#
loop_
_entity.id
_entity.type
_entity.pdbx_description
1 polymer ?
#
loop_
_entity_poly.entity_id
_entity_poly.type
_entity_poly.pdbx_seq_one_letter_code
_entity_poly.pdbx_strand_id
1 'polypeptide(L)'
;MGPHEAPHLAHAENLWFDWFRDGTLNSDIDDAGMKSVLHYLLDLNVMKFQEDAGLQISGVKTGQTNAEVRSFLLIAFDKLKCSENGFAIVYFLSG
;
A
#
# COMPACT_ATOMS: atom_id res chain seq x y z
N MET A 1 -3.76 -9.57 -14.62
CA MET A 1 -2.96 -9.86 -13.42
C MET A 1 -2.91 -8.60 -12.59
N GLY A 2 -3.13 -8.71 -11.28
CA GLY A 2 -3.16 -7.56 -10.37
C GLY A 2 -2.30 -7.80 -9.13
N PRO A 3 -2.29 -6.85 -8.17
CA PRO A 3 -1.49 -6.93 -6.97
C PRO A 3 -1.73 -8.20 -6.13
N HIS A 4 -2.93 -8.79 -6.16
CA HIS A 4 -3.21 -10.06 -5.48
C HIS A 4 -2.41 -11.25 -6.02
N GLU A 5 -2.11 -11.26 -7.31
CA GLU A 5 -1.38 -12.35 -7.97
C GLU A 5 0.13 -12.08 -8.04
N ALA A 6 0.50 -10.81 -8.26
CA ALA A 6 1.89 -10.40 -8.44
C ALA A 6 2.18 -9.09 -7.68
N PRO A 7 2.17 -9.10 -6.34
CA PRO A 7 2.35 -7.88 -5.53
C PRO A 7 3.74 -7.24 -5.66
N HIS A 8 4.69 -7.99 -6.21
CA HIS A 8 6.05 -7.55 -6.49
C HIS A 8 6.19 -6.79 -7.81
N LEU A 9 5.15 -6.69 -8.64
CA LEU A 9 5.17 -5.92 -9.89
C LEU A 9 4.58 -4.53 -9.68
N ALA A 10 4.88 -3.63 -10.60
CA ALA A 10 4.19 -2.36 -10.68
C ALA A 10 2.81 -2.55 -11.33
N HIS A 11 1.80 -1.89 -10.76
CA HIS A 11 0.41 -1.95 -11.21
C HIS A 11 -0.20 -0.54 -11.21
N ALA A 12 -1.27 -0.36 -11.98
CA ALA A 12 -2.03 0.88 -12.00
C ALA A 12 -2.63 1.22 -10.61
N GLU A 13 -2.82 2.52 -10.34
CA GLU A 13 -3.34 3.03 -9.06
C GLU A 13 -4.65 2.37 -8.64
N ASN A 14 -5.59 2.20 -9.57
CA ASN A 14 -6.89 1.59 -9.31
C ASN A 14 -6.79 0.14 -8.84
N LEU A 15 -5.81 -0.62 -9.34
CA LEU A 15 -5.60 -2.00 -8.90
C LEU A 15 -5.04 -2.03 -7.46
N TRP A 16 -4.25 -1.04 -7.07
CA TRP A 16 -3.82 -0.89 -5.69
C TRP A 16 -4.95 -0.45 -4.76
N PHE A 17 -5.88 0.41 -5.23
CA PHE A 17 -7.07 0.75 -4.46
C PHE A 17 -7.86 -0.50 -4.07
N ASP A 18 -8.16 -1.35 -5.06
CA ASP A 18 -8.89 -2.60 -4.82
C ASP A 18 -8.14 -3.52 -3.84
N TRP A 19 -6.82 -3.62 -3.99
CA TRP A 19 -5.97 -4.42 -3.11
C TRP A 19 -5.95 -3.92 -1.66
N PHE A 20 -5.87 -2.60 -1.47
CA PHE A 20 -5.85 -2.00 -0.14
C PHE A 20 -7.22 -2.08 0.55
N ARG A 21 -8.31 -1.87 -0.20
CA ARG A 21 -9.69 -2.01 0.30
C ARG A 21 -10.02 -3.42 0.74
N ASP A 22 -9.35 -4.42 0.19
CA ASP A 22 -9.49 -5.82 0.55
C ASP A 22 -8.86 -6.15 1.93
N GLY A 23 -9.08 -5.33 2.95
CA GLY A 23 -8.70 -5.61 4.34
C GLY A 23 -7.30 -5.15 4.76
N THR A 24 -6.75 -4.11 4.12
CA THR A 24 -5.56 -3.40 4.63
C THR A 24 -5.91 -2.00 5.11
N LEU A 25 -6.70 -1.27 4.31
CA LEU A 25 -7.19 0.06 4.62
C LEU A 25 -8.69 0.03 4.89
N ASN A 26 -9.16 1.04 5.62
CA ASN A 26 -10.57 1.18 5.96
C ASN A 26 -11.43 1.26 4.69
N SER A 27 -12.44 0.40 4.60
CA SER A 27 -13.37 0.32 3.48
C SER A 27 -14.22 1.57 3.29
N ASP A 28 -14.35 2.41 4.32
CA ASP A 28 -15.11 3.66 4.28
C ASP A 28 -14.38 4.79 3.55
N ILE A 29 -13.12 4.59 3.17
CA ILE A 29 -12.33 5.57 2.43
C ILE A 29 -12.81 5.59 0.96
N ASP A 30 -13.34 6.74 0.54
CA ASP A 30 -13.74 7.00 -0.84
C ASP A 30 -12.53 7.08 -1.79
N ASP A 31 -12.78 7.21 -3.10
CA ASP A 31 -11.70 7.18 -4.09
C ASP A 31 -10.74 8.38 -3.95
N ALA A 32 -11.24 9.54 -3.50
CA ALA A 32 -10.41 10.74 -3.27
C ALA A 32 -9.51 10.58 -2.04
N GLY A 33 -10.06 10.02 -0.97
CA GLY A 33 -9.32 9.64 0.23
C GLY A 33 -8.27 8.58 -0.11
N MET A 34 -8.62 7.57 -0.89
CA MET A 34 -7.69 6.51 -1.27
C MET A 34 -6.53 7.03 -2.10
N LYS A 35 -6.80 7.96 -3.02
CA LYS A 35 -5.73 8.65 -3.75
C LYS A 35 -4.78 9.37 -2.81
N SER A 36 -5.33 10.14 -1.86
CA SER A 36 -4.54 10.87 -0.85
C SER A 36 -3.68 9.91 -0.02
N VAL A 37 -4.22 8.75 0.36
CA VAL A 37 -3.47 7.72 1.08
C VAL A 37 -2.33 7.15 0.23
N LEU A 38 -2.53 6.83 -1.05
CA LEU A 38 -1.44 6.35 -1.91
C LEU A 38 -0.31 7.37 -2.06
N HIS A 39 -0.65 8.65 -2.24
CA HIS A 39 0.36 9.72 -2.26
C HIS A 39 1.12 9.82 -0.95
N TYR A 40 0.43 9.72 0.19
CA TYR A 40 1.07 9.68 1.49
C TYR A 40 2.00 8.46 1.64
N LEU A 41 1.62 7.28 1.13
CA LEU A 41 2.47 6.09 1.12
C LEU A 41 3.71 6.24 0.22
N LEU A 42 3.62 7.02 -0.86
CA LEU A 42 4.76 7.39 -1.70
C LEU A 42 5.71 8.33 -0.93
N ASP A 43 5.19 9.34 -0.24
CA ASP A 43 5.99 10.27 0.57
C ASP A 43 6.73 9.54 1.70
N LEU A 44 6.12 8.48 2.25
CA LEU A 44 6.72 7.62 3.26
C LEU A 44 7.66 6.54 2.69
N ASN A 45 7.89 6.50 1.38
CA ASN A 45 8.67 5.48 0.68
C ASN A 45 8.16 4.03 0.86
N VAL A 46 6.90 3.84 1.32
CA VAL A 46 6.27 2.52 1.39
C VAL A 46 5.97 2.01 -0.01
N MET A 47 5.55 2.92 -0.88
CA MET A 47 5.38 2.66 -2.31
C MET A 47 6.38 3.48 -3.10
N LYS A 48 6.55 3.09 -4.35
CA LYS A 48 7.36 3.83 -5.33
C LYS A 48 6.68 3.80 -6.69
N PHE A 49 6.90 4.86 -7.45
CA PHE A 49 6.50 4.93 -8.84
C PHE A 49 7.56 4.28 -9.73
N GLN A 50 7.13 3.43 -10.65
CA GLN A 50 7.93 2.96 -11.78
C GLN A 50 7.41 3.62 -13.05
N GLU A 51 8.30 4.31 -13.77
CA GLU A 51 8.01 4.85 -15.09
C GLU A 51 7.42 3.76 -16.00
N ASP A 52 6.35 4.11 -16.71
CA ASP A 52 5.58 3.26 -17.63
C ASP A 52 4.89 2.02 -17.04
N ALA A 53 5.01 1.74 -15.74
CA ALA A 53 4.45 0.54 -15.11
C ALA A 53 3.50 0.81 -13.92
N GLY A 54 3.55 2.02 -13.33
CA GLY A 54 2.64 2.44 -12.26
C GLY A 54 3.28 2.38 -10.88
N LEU A 55 2.52 1.91 -9.88
CA LEU A 55 2.95 1.88 -8.48
C LEU A 55 3.41 0.49 -8.05
N GLN A 56 4.37 0.42 -7.15
CA GLN A 56 4.88 -0.83 -6.57
C GLN A 56 5.14 -0.63 -5.07
N ILE A 57 4.92 -1.66 -4.25
CA ILE A 57 5.39 -1.67 -2.86
C ILE A 57 6.93 -1.76 -2.82
N SER A 58 7.55 -0.89 -2.04
CA SER A 58 8.99 -0.88 -1.79
C SER A 58 9.43 -2.10 -1.00
N GLY A 59 10.48 -2.78 -1.46
CA GLY A 59 11.10 -3.89 -0.74
C GLY A 59 10.47 -5.27 -0.98
N VAL A 60 9.39 -5.35 -1.76
CA VAL A 60 8.78 -6.63 -2.16
C VAL A 60 9.55 -7.27 -3.33
N LYS A 61 9.80 -8.57 -3.25
CA LYS A 61 10.55 -9.38 -4.21
C LYS A 61 9.66 -10.43 -4.88
N THR A 62 10.08 -10.89 -6.06
CA THR A 62 9.45 -12.00 -6.76
C THR A 62 9.42 -13.26 -5.89
N GLY A 63 8.31 -14.00 -5.95
CA GLY A 63 8.09 -15.22 -5.17
C GLY A 63 7.37 -15.01 -3.84
N GLN A 64 7.19 -13.76 -3.38
CA GLN A 64 6.36 -13.47 -2.22
C GLN A 64 4.87 -13.53 -2.59
N THR A 65 4.11 -14.20 -1.73
CA THR A 65 2.65 -14.30 -1.82
C THR A 65 1.98 -13.02 -1.35
N ASN A 66 0.72 -12.84 -1.73
CA ASN A 66 -0.12 -11.73 -1.26
C ASN A 66 -0.13 -11.59 0.27
N ALA A 67 -0.31 -12.72 0.97
CA ALA A 67 -0.37 -12.74 2.43
C ALA A 67 0.95 -12.29 3.07
N GLU A 68 2.08 -12.76 2.57
CA GLU A 68 3.40 -12.35 3.06
C GLU A 68 3.66 -10.86 2.85
N VAL A 69 3.28 -10.34 1.67
CA VAL A 69 3.41 -8.90 1.38
C VAL A 69 2.52 -8.08 2.29
N ARG A 70 1.28 -8.52 2.55
CA ARG A 70 0.39 -7.85 3.50
C ARG A 70 0.96 -7.83 4.91
N SER A 71 1.47 -8.96 5.41
CA SER A 71 2.12 -9.02 6.72
C SER A 71 3.34 -8.10 6.78
N PHE A 72 4.18 -8.07 5.74
CA PHE A 72 5.30 -7.15 5.64
C PHE A 72 4.86 -5.68 5.73
N LEU A 73 3.78 -5.33 5.02
CA LEU A 73 3.25 -3.98 4.96
C LEU A 73 2.66 -3.53 6.29
N LEU A 74 1.91 -4.41 6.98
CA LEU A 74 1.39 -4.14 8.33
C LEU A 74 2.51 -3.90 9.34
N ILE A 75 3.61 -4.66 9.27
CA ILE A 75 4.80 -4.42 10.10
C ILE A 75 5.45 -3.06 9.78
N ALA A 76 5.49 -2.67 8.51
CA ALA A 76 5.99 -1.36 8.11
C ALA A 76 5.11 -0.23 8.67
N PHE A 77 3.79 -0.38 8.58
CA PHE A 77 2.81 0.56 9.14
C PHE A 77 2.92 0.68 10.66
N ASP A 78 3.10 -0.43 11.35
CA ASP A 78 3.30 -0.46 12.81
C ASP A 78 4.56 0.30 13.26
N LYS A 79 5.60 0.33 12.41
CA LYS A 79 6.80 1.15 12.66
C LYS A 79 6.55 2.61 12.33
N LEU A 80 5.86 2.88 11.22
CA LEU A 80 5.59 4.24 10.74
C LEU A 80 4.66 5.02 11.65
N LYS A 81 3.69 4.37 12.30
CA LYS A 81 2.79 5.05 13.26
C LYS A 81 3.54 5.71 14.43
N CYS A 82 4.74 5.23 14.75
CA CYS A 82 5.60 5.76 15.80
C CYS A 82 6.54 6.88 15.30
N SER A 83 6.48 7.23 14.01
CA SER A 83 7.31 8.26 13.39
C SER A 83 6.54 9.58 13.19
N GLU A 84 7.27 10.69 13.17
CA GLU A 84 6.70 12.04 13.03
C GLU A 84 5.94 12.25 11.72
N ASN A 85 6.40 11.66 10.62
CA ASN A 85 5.73 11.78 9.32
C ASN A 85 4.71 10.68 9.07
N GLY A 86 4.78 9.57 9.81
CA GLY A 86 3.99 8.36 9.57
C GLY A 86 2.79 8.20 10.51
N PHE A 87 2.64 9.04 11.53
CA PHE A 87 1.60 8.90 12.56
C PHE A 87 0.18 8.82 12.00
N ALA A 88 -0.11 9.53 10.91
CA ALA A 88 -1.45 9.59 10.33
C ALA A 88 -1.92 8.27 9.72
N ILE A 89 -1.01 7.29 9.56
CA ILE A 89 -1.34 6.00 8.95
C ILE A 89 -2.41 5.23 9.74
N VAL A 90 -2.46 5.42 11.06
CA VAL A 90 -3.43 4.75 11.95
C VAL A 90 -4.88 5.10 11.64
N TYR A 91 -5.13 6.26 11.04
CA TYR A 91 -6.48 6.68 10.67
C TYR A 91 -6.97 6.01 9.38
N PHE A 92 -6.06 5.39 8.62
CA PHE A 92 -6.37 4.75 7.34
C PHE A 92 -6.45 3.23 7.44
N LEU A 93 -5.89 2.62 8.49
CA LEU A 93 -5.93 1.16 8.65
C LEU A 93 -7.34 0.67 8.94
N SER A 94 -7.69 -0.50 8.41
CA SER A 94 -8.88 -1.23 8.85
C SER A 94 -8.68 -1.67 10.31
N GLY A 95 -9.60 -1.26 11.19
CA GLY A 95 -9.62 -1.66 12.60
C GLY A 95 -9.99 -3.12 12.83
#